data_AF-A0A972SGZ7-F1
#
_entry.id   AF-A0A972SGZ7-F1
#
_cell.length_a   1.000
_cell.length_b   1.000
_cell.length_c   1.000
_cell.angle_alpha   90.00
_cell.angle_beta   90.00
_cell.angle_gamma   90.00
#
_symmetry.space_group_name_H-M   'P 1'
#
loop_
_entity.id
_entity.type
_entity.pdbx_description
1 polymer ?
#
loop_
_entity_poly.entity_id
_entity_poly.type
_entity_poly.pdbx_seq_one_letter_code
_entity_poly.pdbx_strand_id
1 'polypeptide(L)'
;MGVLKVAAVLLAVAALTFAAERCQTRYYLLEPVKLLPALLKHKDELNLTAEQKERIKKLIRELKRRAVLLDERIEEVSRRLRGDFLAVEDPALIRAQLEFLARLKEEKSYYNYLCIRELRKILTEEQFEKLLRLAGLK
;
A
#
# COMPACT_ATOMS: atom_id res chain seq x y z
N MET A 1 22.50 -46.45 6.57
CA MET A 1 22.26 -45.64 5.34
C MET A 1 20.84 -45.03 5.22
N GLY A 2 19.92 -45.24 6.17
CA GLY A 2 18.56 -44.68 6.12
C GLY A 2 18.38 -43.31 6.77
N VAL A 3 19.12 -43.01 7.85
CA VAL A 3 18.93 -41.79 8.65
C VAL A 3 19.40 -40.52 7.93
N LEU A 4 20.48 -40.61 7.12
CA LEU A 4 20.98 -39.49 6.33
C LEU A 4 20.00 -39.04 5.23
N LYS A 5 19.20 -39.96 4.67
CA LYS A 5 18.22 -39.63 3.63
C LYS A 5 17.01 -38.88 4.19
N VAL A 6 16.60 -39.19 5.42
CA VAL A 6 15.46 -38.52 6.09
C VAL A 6 15.82 -37.08 6.49
N ALA A 7 17.04 -36.85 6.97
CA ALA A 7 17.51 -35.52 7.33
C ALA A 7 17.61 -34.58 6.11
N ALA A 8 18.03 -35.10 4.95
CA ALA A 8 18.09 -34.33 3.70
C ALA A 8 16.69 -33.92 3.19
N VAL A 9 15.68 -34.78 3.37
CA VAL A 9 14.29 -34.48 3.00
C VAL A 9 13.68 -33.43 3.94
N LEU A 10 13.95 -33.50 5.24
CA LEU A 10 13.47 -32.51 6.21
C LEU A 10 14.07 -31.11 5.99
N LEU A 11 15.36 -31.03 5.62
CA LEU A 11 16.02 -29.76 5.26
C LEU A 11 15.48 -29.16 3.95
N ALA A 12 15.13 -30.00 2.97
CA ALA A 12 14.53 -29.54 1.71
C ALA A 12 13.10 -29.01 1.91
N VAL A 13 12.31 -29.61 2.80
CA VAL A 13 10.95 -29.14 3.13
C VAL A 13 10.98 -27.80 3.88
N ALA A 14 11.94 -27.60 4.79
CA ALA A 14 12.11 -26.32 5.49
C ALA A 14 12.56 -25.16 4.57
N ALA A 15 13.34 -25.45 3.52
CA ALA A 15 13.71 -24.45 2.52
C ALA A 15 12.54 -24.02 1.63
N LEU A 16 11.58 -24.91 1.37
CA LEU A 16 10.36 -24.59 0.62
C LEU A 16 9.39 -23.72 1.42
N THR A 17 9.33 -23.85 2.75
CA THR A 17 8.48 -22.99 3.60
C THR A 17 8.97 -21.55 3.68
N PHE A 18 10.29 -21.30 3.68
CA PHE A 18 10.85 -19.93 3.73
C PHE A 18 10.73 -19.16 2.41
N ALA A 19 10.61 -19.86 1.27
CA ALA A 19 10.37 -19.21 -0.02
C ALA A 19 8.91 -18.74 -0.19
N ALA A 20 7.95 -19.44 0.43
CA ALA A 20 6.52 -19.13 0.34
C ALA A 20 6.14 -17.83 1.07
N GLU A 21 6.86 -17.44 2.14
CA GLU A 21 6.60 -16.20 2.88
C GLU A 21 6.96 -14.92 2.09
N ARG A 22 7.71 -15.03 0.98
CA ARG A 22 8.04 -13.89 0.12
C ARG A 22 7.01 -13.61 -0.97
N CYS A 23 5.86 -14.29 -0.97
CA CYS A 23 4.71 -13.89 -1.76
C CYS A 23 3.79 -12.93 -0.99
N GLN A 24 4.36 -11.96 -0.27
CA GLN A 24 3.63 -10.74 0.05
C GLN A 24 3.45 -9.97 -1.26
N THR A 25 2.36 -10.27 -1.96
CA THR A 25 1.90 -9.54 -3.14
C THR A 25 1.77 -8.08 -2.75
N ARG A 26 2.81 -7.28 -2.99
CA ARG A 26 2.81 -5.85 -2.67
C ARG A 26 1.66 -5.22 -3.47
N TYR A 27 0.66 -4.73 -2.74
CA TYR A 27 -0.66 -4.34 -3.27
C TYR A 27 -0.67 -2.99 -4.00
N TYR A 28 0.50 -2.50 -4.41
CA TYR A 28 0.67 -1.22 -5.09
C TYR A 28 1.60 -1.37 -6.29
N LEU A 29 1.35 -0.59 -7.35
CA LEU A 29 2.33 -0.43 -8.44
C LEU A 29 3.65 0.17 -7.92
N LEU A 30 3.54 1.04 -6.92
CA LEU A 30 4.63 1.67 -6.18
C LEU A 30 4.26 1.69 -4.70
N GLU A 31 5.17 1.32 -3.81
CA GLU A 31 4.91 1.42 -2.38
C GLU A 31 4.46 2.84 -2.00
N PRO A 32 3.37 2.98 -1.22
CA PRO A 32 2.80 4.28 -0.94
C PRO A 32 3.77 5.09 -0.07
N VAL A 33 3.94 6.36 -0.40
CA VAL A 33 4.72 7.27 0.43
C VAL A 33 3.86 7.64 1.65
N LYS A 34 4.32 7.25 2.84
CA LYS A 34 3.54 7.34 4.10
C LYS A 34 3.66 8.72 4.77
N LEU A 35 3.53 9.81 4.01
CA LEU A 35 3.66 11.18 4.55
C LEU A 35 2.51 11.57 5.47
N LEU A 36 1.26 11.25 5.12
CA LEU A 36 0.12 11.63 5.94
C LEU A 36 0.13 10.93 7.30
N PRO A 37 0.39 9.60 7.41
CA PRO A 37 0.63 8.96 8.70
C PRO A 37 1.81 9.56 9.48
N ALA A 38 2.94 9.86 8.83
CA ALA A 38 4.08 10.48 9.48
C ALA A 38 3.71 11.87 10.05
N LEU A 39 2.97 12.67 9.29
CA LEU A 39 2.48 13.97 9.73
C LEU A 39 1.59 13.85 10.97
N LEU A 40 0.65 12.90 10.99
CA LEU A 40 -0.24 12.72 12.12
C LEU A 40 0.50 12.25 13.38
N LYS A 41 1.51 11.39 13.20
CA LYS A 41 2.37 10.88 14.26
C LYS A 41 3.27 11.98 14.85
N HIS A 42 3.78 12.88 14.02
CA HIS A 42 4.78 13.89 14.38
C HIS A 42 4.25 15.34 14.29
N LYS A 43 2.93 15.53 14.41
CA LYS A 43 2.27 16.83 14.20
C LYS A 43 2.81 17.95 15.09
N ASP A 44 3.21 17.60 16.31
CA ASP A 44 3.68 18.56 17.31
C ASP A 44 5.12 19.00 17.02
N GLU A 45 5.90 18.17 16.31
CA GLU A 45 7.26 18.51 15.88
C GLU A 45 7.28 19.44 14.65
N LEU A 46 6.20 19.46 13.87
CA LEU A 46 6.11 20.25 12.64
C LEU A 46 5.73 21.72 12.90
N ASN A 47 5.43 22.10 14.14
CA ASN A 47 5.04 23.46 14.53
C ASN A 47 3.93 24.03 13.62
N LEU A 48 2.92 23.21 13.31
CA LEU A 48 1.85 23.58 12.39
C LEU A 48 1.01 24.74 12.94
N THR A 49 0.74 25.75 12.11
CA THR A 49 -0.17 26.84 12.45
C THR A 49 -1.62 26.35 12.56
N ALA A 50 -2.50 27.12 13.21
CA ALA A 50 -3.93 26.78 13.27
C ALA A 50 -4.54 26.64 11.86
N GLU A 51 -4.17 27.52 10.93
CA GLU A 51 -4.62 27.47 9.54
C GLU A 51 -4.16 26.18 8.83
N GLN A 52 -2.88 25.82 8.98
CA GLN A 52 -2.33 24.59 8.40
C GLN A 52 -3.06 23.35 8.95
N LYS A 53 -3.31 23.31 10.26
CA LYS A 53 -4.05 22.22 10.91
C LYS A 53 -5.46 22.08 10.33
N GLU A 54 -6.18 23.18 10.11
CA GLU A 54 -7.51 23.13 9.50
C GLU A 54 -7.48 22.69 8.03
N ARG A 55 -6.52 23.18 7.23
CA ARG A 55 -6.34 22.72 5.85
C ARG A 55 -6.03 21.22 5.78
N ILE A 56 -5.18 20.71 6.67
CA ILE A 56 -4.87 19.28 6.76
C ILE A 56 -6.11 18.47 7.17
N LYS A 57 -6.90 18.92 8.14
CA LYS A 57 -8.16 18.26 8.52
C LYS A 57 -9.13 18.18 7.35
N LYS A 58 -9.27 19.27 6.58
CA LYS A 58 -10.12 19.31 5.38
C LYS A 58 -9.64 18.30 4.33
N LEU A 59 -8.34 18.29 4.05
CA LEU A 59 -7.71 17.31 3.15
C LEU A 59 -7.99 15.86 3.58
N ILE A 60 -7.83 15.55 4.87
CA ILE A 60 -8.12 14.21 5.40
C ILE A 60 -9.59 13.84 5.19
N ARG A 61 -10.52 14.76 5.47
CA ARG A 61 -11.96 14.49 5.29
C ARG A 61 -12.31 14.20 3.84
N GLU A 62 -11.78 15.00 2.91
CA GLU A 62 -12.02 14.85 1.47
C GLU A 62 -11.45 13.53 0.94
N LEU A 63 -10.24 13.17 1.36
CA LEU A 63 -9.57 11.96 0.88
C LEU A 63 -10.11 10.69 1.53
N LYS A 64 -10.53 10.73 2.81
CA LYS A 64 -10.91 9.53 3.57
C LYS A 64 -12.03 8.75 2.89
N ARG A 65 -13.10 9.41 2.44
CA ARG A 65 -14.25 8.71 1.86
C ARG A 65 -13.89 7.96 0.58
N ARG A 66 -13.13 8.60 -0.32
CA ARG A 66 -12.72 7.98 -1.58
C ARG A 66 -11.68 6.88 -1.37
N ALA A 67 -10.72 7.09 -0.46
CA ALA A 67 -9.69 6.10 -0.16
C ALA A 67 -10.29 4.81 0.43
N VAL A 68 -11.24 4.93 1.37
CA VAL A 68 -11.90 3.76 1.98
C VAL A 68 -12.67 2.95 0.93
N LEU A 69 -13.48 3.62 0.10
CA LEU A 69 -14.23 2.94 -0.96
C LEU A 69 -13.32 2.25 -1.97
N LEU A 70 -12.19 2.87 -2.31
CA LEU A 70 -11.21 2.29 -3.22
C LEU A 70 -10.51 1.08 -2.61
N ASP A 71 -10.17 1.13 -1.32
CA ASP A 71 -9.57 0.02 -0.58
C ASP A 71 -10.52 -1.18 -0.49
N GLU A 72 -11.78 -0.95 -0.13
CA GLU A 72 -12.83 -1.98 -0.11
C GLU A 72 -13.01 -2.62 -1.48
N ARG A 73 -13.03 -1.81 -2.55
CA ARG A 73 -13.17 -2.31 -3.92
C ARG A 73 -11.98 -3.13 -4.38
N ILE A 74 -10.76 -2.71 -4.04
CA ILE A 74 -9.53 -3.47 -4.33
C ILE A 74 -9.56 -4.80 -3.60
N GLU A 75 -9.98 -4.82 -2.32
CA GLU A 75 -10.07 -6.04 -1.53
C GLU A 75 -11.11 -7.01 -2.09
N GLU A 76 -12.31 -6.51 -2.42
CA GLU A 76 -13.40 -7.28 -3.00
C GLU A 76 -12.95 -7.98 -4.30
N VAL A 77 -12.39 -7.21 -5.24
CA VAL A 77 -11.91 -7.74 -6.52
C VAL A 77 -10.76 -8.72 -6.31
N SER A 78 -9.83 -8.42 -5.40
CA SER A 78 -8.70 -9.32 -5.10
C SER A 78 -9.17 -10.64 -4.46
N ARG A 79 -10.21 -10.61 -3.64
CA ARG A 79 -10.79 -11.80 -3.01
C ARG A 79 -11.50 -12.65 -4.06
N ARG A 80 -12.32 -12.03 -4.91
CA ARG A 80 -12.99 -12.70 -6.02
C ARG A 80 -12.00 -13.35 -6.97
N LEU A 81 -10.99 -12.60 -7.43
CA LEU A 81 -9.98 -13.09 -8.37
C LEU A 81 -9.20 -14.30 -7.82
N ARG A 82 -8.92 -14.33 -6.51
CA ARG A 82 -8.30 -15.50 -5.87
C ARG A 82 -9.19 -16.76 -5.92
N GLY A 83 -10.50 -16.60 -5.81
CA GLY A 83 -11.46 -17.69 -6.02
C GLY A 83 -11.50 -18.10 -7.49
N ASP A 84 -11.57 -17.12 -8.40
CA ASP A 84 -11.69 -17.36 -9.83
C ASP A 84 -10.44 -18.04 -10.41
N PHE A 85 -9.23 -17.76 -9.88
CA PHE A 85 -7.99 -18.48 -10.23
C PHE A 85 -8.04 -20.00 -10.00
N LEU A 86 -8.88 -20.46 -9.06
CA LEU A 86 -8.98 -21.87 -8.71
C LEU A 86 -10.17 -22.56 -9.40
N ALA A 87 -11.15 -21.79 -9.89
CA ALA A 87 -12.45 -22.30 -10.31
C ALA A 87 -12.80 -22.00 -11.76
N VAL A 88 -12.19 -20.98 -12.37
CA VAL A 88 -12.55 -20.51 -13.72
C VAL A 88 -11.44 -20.83 -14.72
N GLU A 89 -11.79 -21.57 -15.76
CA GLU A 89 -10.86 -21.94 -16.84
C GLU A 89 -10.81 -20.93 -17.99
N ASP A 90 -11.61 -19.85 -17.95
CA ASP A 90 -11.64 -18.82 -18.99
C ASP A 90 -10.51 -17.78 -18.79
N PRO A 91 -9.43 -17.82 -19.60
CA PRO A 91 -8.31 -16.91 -19.45
C PRO A 91 -8.67 -15.45 -19.80
N ALA A 92 -9.66 -15.23 -20.66
CA ALA A 92 -10.08 -13.88 -21.06
C ALA A 92 -10.79 -13.18 -19.89
N LEU A 93 -11.66 -13.89 -19.17
CA LEU A 93 -12.29 -13.38 -17.96
C LEU A 93 -11.25 -13.05 -16.89
N ILE A 94 -10.30 -13.96 -16.63
CA ILE A 94 -9.23 -13.75 -15.65
C ILE A 94 -8.40 -12.51 -16.00
N ARG A 95 -8.02 -12.36 -17.27
CA ARG A 95 -7.28 -11.18 -17.75
C ARG A 95 -8.07 -9.89 -17.53
N ALA A 96 -9.35 -9.85 -17.87
CA ALA A 96 -10.18 -8.66 -17.69
C ALA A 96 -10.28 -8.24 -16.21
N GLN A 97 -10.39 -9.20 -15.29
CA GLN A 97 -10.41 -8.91 -13.85
C GLN A 97 -9.06 -8.41 -13.33
N LEU A 98 -7.95 -8.98 -13.81
CA LEU A 98 -6.60 -8.50 -13.50
C LEU A 98 -6.38 -7.06 -13.99
N GLU A 99 -6.81 -6.74 -15.20
CA GLU A 99 -6.75 -5.39 -15.76
C GLU A 99 -7.60 -4.41 -14.95
N PHE A 100 -8.79 -4.81 -14.52
CA PHE A 100 -9.64 -3.99 -13.65
C PHE A 100 -8.97 -3.74 -12.29
N LEU A 101 -8.41 -4.78 -11.66
CA LEU A 101 -7.67 -4.65 -10.41
C LEU A 101 -6.45 -3.72 -10.55
N ALA A 102 -5.73 -3.79 -11.68
CA ALA A 102 -4.60 -2.92 -11.97
C ALA A 102 -5.02 -1.45 -12.03
N ARG A 103 -6.14 -1.12 -12.70
CA ARG A 103 -6.68 0.26 -12.77
C ARG A 103 -7.04 0.81 -11.39
N LEU A 104 -7.64 0.00 -10.51
CA LEU A 104 -7.95 0.43 -9.14
C LEU A 104 -6.67 0.74 -8.34
N LYS A 105 -5.62 -0.08 -8.49
CA LYS A 105 -4.32 0.14 -7.84
C LYS A 105 -3.59 1.36 -8.39
N GLU A 106 -3.71 1.63 -9.69
CA GLU A 106 -3.22 2.85 -10.31
C GLU A 106 -3.92 4.08 -9.73
N GLU A 107 -5.25 4.08 -9.67
CA GLU A 107 -6.03 5.16 -9.08
C GLU A 107 -5.60 5.44 -7.63
N LYS A 108 -5.37 4.38 -6.84
CA LYS A 108 -4.90 4.50 -5.45
C LYS A 108 -3.52 5.16 -5.36
N SER A 109 -2.62 4.79 -6.27
CA SER A 109 -1.27 5.38 -6.36
C SER A 109 -1.36 6.86 -6.73
N TYR A 110 -2.24 7.21 -7.66
CA TYR A 110 -2.50 8.60 -8.04
C TYR A 110 -3.07 9.43 -6.88
N TYR A 111 -3.98 8.88 -6.07
CA TYR A 111 -4.45 9.56 -4.86
C TYR A 111 -3.33 9.81 -3.83
N ASN A 112 -2.40 8.87 -3.66
CA ASN A 112 -1.23 9.07 -2.79
C ASN A 112 -0.38 10.23 -3.31
N TYR A 113 -0.13 10.32 -4.62
CA TYR A 113 0.53 11.46 -5.24
C TYR A 113 -0.21 12.79 -4.97
N LEU A 114 -1.52 12.85 -5.20
CA LEU A 114 -2.32 14.05 -4.95
C LEU A 114 -2.24 14.49 -3.48
N CYS A 115 -2.32 13.55 -2.55
CA CYS A 115 -2.17 13.84 -1.12
C CYS A 115 -0.80 14.49 -0.82
N ILE A 116 0.29 13.95 -1.37
CA ILE A 116 1.63 14.51 -1.21
C ILE A 116 1.71 15.92 -1.79
N ARG A 117 1.11 16.16 -2.97
CA ARG A 117 1.08 17.50 -3.59
C ARG A 117 0.32 18.51 -2.74
N GLU A 118 -0.81 18.13 -2.15
CA GLU A 118 -1.56 19.01 -1.26
C GLU A 118 -0.80 19.29 0.04
N LEU A 119 -0.15 18.29 0.64
CA LEU A 119 0.71 18.50 1.81
C LEU A 119 1.83 19.50 1.50
N ARG A 120 2.47 19.40 0.33
CA ARG A 120 3.51 20.36 -0.11
C ARG A 120 2.99 21.78 -0.31
N LYS A 121 1.70 21.98 -0.57
CA LYS A 121 1.06 23.31 -0.67
C LYS A 121 0.63 23.88 0.68
N ILE A 122 0.46 23.03 1.69
CA ILE A 122 0.03 23.45 3.03
C ILE A 122 1.23 23.78 3.90
N LEU A 123 2.28 22.97 3.82
CA LEU A 123 3.50 23.10 4.60
C LEU A 123 4.48 24.10 3.96
N THR A 124 5.30 24.75 4.78
CA THR A 124 6.49 25.43 4.27
C THR A 124 7.49 24.42 3.73
N GLU A 125 8.46 24.89 2.94
CA GLU A 125 9.53 24.02 2.42
C GLU A 125 10.30 23.33 3.56
N GLU A 126 10.65 24.08 4.61
CA GLU A 126 11.33 23.55 5.80
C GLU A 126 10.50 22.48 6.53
N GLN A 127 9.20 22.72 6.70
CA GLN A 127 8.29 21.76 7.32
C GLN A 127 8.12 20.49 6.47
N PHE A 128 8.05 20.65 5.14
CA PHE A 128 7.93 19.53 4.22
C PHE A 128 9.21 18.68 4.22
N GLU A 129 10.38 19.31 4.19
CA GLU A 129 11.68 18.61 4.33
C GLU A 129 11.81 17.90 5.68
N LYS A 130 11.36 18.53 6.77
CA LYS A 130 11.30 17.89 8.09
C LYS A 130 10.38 16.66 8.07
N LEU A 131 9.21 16.76 7.44
CA LEU A 131 8.29 15.64 7.29
C LEU A 131 8.89 14.48 6.49
N LEU A 132 9.65 14.76 5.42
CA LEU A 132 10.36 13.71 4.66
C LEU A 132 11.34 12.94 5.53
N ARG A 133 12.10 13.63 6.39
CA ARG A 133 13.02 13.00 7.36
C ARG A 133 12.28 12.15 8.39
N LEU A 134 11.20 12.68 8.95
CA LEU A 134 10.34 11.96 9.90
C LEU A 134 9.68 10.71 9.29
N ALA A 135 9.48 10.72 7.97
CA ALA A 135 8.98 9.57 7.22
C ALA A 135 10.07 8.57 6.80
N GLY A 136 11.35 8.84 7.07
CA GLY A 136 12.49 7.98 6.69
C GLY A 136 12.82 7.99 5.20
N LEU A 137 12.50 9.08 4.49
CA LEU A 137 12.70 9.19 3.03
C LEU A 137 13.93 10.04 2.67
N LYS A 138 14.50 10.73 3.65
CA LYS A 138 15.70 11.56 3.60
C LYS A 138 16.39 11.48 4.95
#